data_AF-A0A5H2Y7T9-F1
#
_entry.id   AF-A0A5H2Y7T9-F1
#
_cell.length_a   1.000
_cell.length_b   1.000
_cell.length_c   1.000
_cell.angle_alpha   90.00
_cell.angle_beta   90.00
_cell.angle_gamma   90.00
#
_symmetry.space_group_name_H-M   'P 1'
#
loop_
_entity.id
_entity.type
_entity.pdbx_description
1 polymer ?
#
loop_
_entity_poly.entity_id
_entity_poly.type
_entity_poly.pdbx_seq_one_letter_code
_entity_poly.pdbx_strand_id
1 'polypeptide(L)'
;NQLNQYLEEREEHEQDEDYREEVFSKVMGPDGHGRVRMYGTGITPSQVFGQSSRVPDINENSIREELERQYQSQIDDLKSHYESKLGDLQSKYEDLSSQIHLMKAHVGFQANPTESGSEQIPDASSLHQRRLSVSGEQQHQFDPEA
;
A
#
# COMPACT_ATOMS: atom_id res chain seq x y z
N ASN A 1 19.68 -54.15 38.89
CA ASN A 1 19.38 -52.94 38.10
C ASN A 1 18.16 -53.28 37.26
N GLN A 2 17.04 -52.55 37.40
CA GLN A 2 15.77 -52.89 36.73
C GLN A 2 15.87 -52.84 35.20
N LEU A 3 16.72 -51.96 34.67
CA LEU A 3 16.96 -51.85 33.23
C LEU A 3 17.56 -53.15 32.67
N ASN A 4 18.61 -53.67 33.32
CA ASN A 4 19.27 -54.89 32.88
C ASN A 4 18.31 -56.10 32.90
N GLN A 5 17.36 -56.13 33.82
CA GLN A 5 16.37 -57.22 33.90
C GLN A 5 15.42 -57.24 32.68
N TYR A 6 15.04 -56.08 32.14
CA TYR A 6 14.23 -56.00 30.92
C TYR A 6 15.04 -56.29 29.64
N LEU A 7 16.33 -55.97 29.67
CA LEU A 7 17.24 -56.29 28.56
C LEU A 7 17.63 -57.77 28.55
N GLU A 8 17.58 -58.49 29.68
CA GLU A 8 17.81 -59.94 29.73
C GLU A 8 16.62 -60.76 29.19
N GLU A 9 15.46 -60.14 28.93
CA GLU A 9 14.25 -60.81 28.41
C GLU A 9 14.35 -61.16 26.92
N ARG A 10 15.26 -60.52 26.17
CA ARG A 10 15.56 -60.82 24.77
C ARG A 10 17.06 -60.98 24.56
N GLU A 11 17.47 -61.78 23.59
CA GLU A 11 18.88 -61.88 23.23
C GLU A 11 19.39 -60.57 22.61
N GLU A 12 20.66 -60.22 22.84
CA GLU A 12 21.25 -58.93 22.45
C GLU A 12 21.13 -58.64 20.94
N HIS A 13 21.09 -59.69 20.11
CA HIS A 13 20.97 -59.57 18.66
C HIS A 13 19.53 -59.27 18.19
N GLU A 14 18.54 -59.42 19.06
CA GLU A 14 17.12 -59.10 18.84
C GLU A 14 16.72 -57.76 19.48
N GLN A 15 17.67 -57.08 20.12
CA GLN A 15 17.48 -55.76 20.73
C GLN A 15 17.88 -54.67 19.74
N ASP A 16 16.95 -54.34 18.87
CA ASP A 16 17.02 -53.15 18.04
C ASP A 16 16.98 -51.86 18.87
N GLU A 17 17.40 -50.76 18.25
CA GLU A 17 17.54 -49.45 18.90
C GLU A 17 16.21 -48.99 19.51
N ASP A 18 15.10 -49.21 18.80
CA ASP A 18 13.74 -48.90 19.23
C ASP A 18 13.33 -49.67 20.51
N TYR A 19 13.63 -50.98 20.59
CA TYR A 19 13.33 -51.78 21.78
C TYR A 19 14.12 -51.30 22.99
N ARG A 20 15.40 -50.97 22.81
CA ARG A 20 16.23 -50.46 23.92
C ARG A 20 15.76 -49.10 24.41
N GLU A 21 15.30 -48.24 23.50
CA GLU A 21 14.74 -46.94 23.84
C GLU A 21 13.38 -47.07 24.55
N GLU A 22 12.54 -48.02 24.15
CA GLU A 22 11.30 -48.35 24.85
C GLU A 22 11.58 -48.84 26.29
N VAL A 23 12.52 -49.79 26.45
CA VAL A 23 12.93 -50.30 27.76
C VAL A 23 13.51 -49.19 28.63
N PHE A 24 14.33 -48.31 28.05
CA PHE A 24 14.90 -47.15 28.75
C PHE A 24 13.80 -46.19 29.23
N SER A 25 12.90 -45.79 28.33
CA SER A 25 11.81 -44.86 28.66
C SER A 25 10.80 -45.46 29.63
N LYS A 26 10.60 -46.78 29.62
CA LYS A 26 9.75 -47.49 30.60
C LYS A 26 10.34 -47.47 32.00
N VAL A 27 11.67 -47.51 32.13
CA VAL A 27 12.37 -47.50 33.43
C VAL A 27 12.64 -46.07 33.93
N MET A 28 13.07 -45.17 33.04
CA MET A 28 13.47 -43.80 33.38
C MET A 28 12.34 -42.77 33.25
N GLY A 29 11.24 -43.14 32.57
CA GLY A 29 10.20 -42.22 32.12
C GLY A 29 10.47 -41.71 30.69
N PRO A 30 9.43 -41.18 30.01
CA PRO A 30 9.60 -40.58 28.69
C PRO A 30 10.61 -39.44 28.75
N ASP A 31 11.45 -39.33 27.73
CA ASP A 31 12.38 -38.20 27.64
C ASP A 31 11.60 -36.89 27.63
N GLY A 32 11.97 -36.01 28.56
CA GLY A 32 11.19 -34.83 28.89
C GLY A 32 12.12 -33.67 29.15
N HIS A 33 11.72 -32.48 28.70
CA HIS A 33 12.52 -31.28 28.88
C HIS A 33 12.50 -30.88 30.36
N GLY A 34 13.50 -31.31 31.12
CA GLY A 34 13.65 -31.04 32.55
C GLY A 34 14.74 -30.01 32.83
N ARG A 35 14.52 -29.14 33.83
CA ARG A 35 15.61 -28.30 34.37
C ARG A 35 16.44 -29.13 35.34
N VAL A 36 17.67 -29.47 34.96
CA VAL A 36 18.65 -30.06 35.86
C VAL A 36 19.00 -29.05 36.96
N ARG A 37 18.69 -29.39 38.21
CA ARG A 37 19.01 -28.57 39.37
C ARG A 37 20.32 -29.07 39.97
N MET A 38 21.39 -28.32 39.79
CA MET A 38 22.67 -28.61 40.44
C MET A 38 22.58 -28.22 41.93
N TYR A 39 23.09 -29.07 42.82
CA TYR A 39 23.24 -28.75 44.25
C TYR A 39 24.66 -28.23 44.51
N GLY A 40 24.79 -27.08 45.16
CA GLY A 40 26.07 -26.47 45.52
C GLY A 40 25.99 -24.96 45.75
N THR A 41 26.95 -24.41 46.50
CA THR A 41 27.04 -22.98 46.87
C THR A 41 27.66 -22.12 45.74
N GLY A 42 27.39 -22.48 44.49
CA GLY A 42 27.93 -21.80 43.30
C GLY A 42 26.95 -20.80 42.69
N ILE A 43 27.39 -20.08 41.65
CA ILE A 43 26.51 -19.22 40.86
C ILE A 43 25.37 -20.07 40.28
N THR A 44 24.14 -19.69 40.58
CA THR A 44 22.96 -20.38 40.06
C THR A 44 22.66 -19.87 38.65
N PRO A 45 22.13 -20.69 37.74
CA PRO A 45 21.72 -20.22 36.42
C PRO A 45 20.79 -19.00 36.47
N SER A 46 19.94 -18.88 37.50
CA SER A 46 19.09 -17.70 37.72
C SER A 46 19.88 -16.41 38.03
N GLN A 47 21.09 -16.49 38.58
CA GLN A 47 21.93 -15.31 38.80
C GLN A 47 22.62 -14.84 37.53
N VAL A 48 22.84 -15.74 36.57
CA VAL A 48 23.46 -15.42 35.25
C VAL A 48 22.39 -15.02 34.23
N PHE A 49 21.29 -15.77 34.17
CA PHE A 49 20.25 -15.66 33.15
C PHE A 49 18.92 -15.10 33.66
N GLY A 50 18.74 -14.95 34.98
CA GLY A 50 17.50 -14.45 35.59
C GLY A 50 17.38 -12.93 35.59
N GLN A 51 18.38 -12.21 35.06
CA GLN A 51 18.20 -10.83 34.61
C GLN A 51 17.55 -10.82 33.22
N SER A 52 16.51 -11.62 33.02
CA SER A 52 15.62 -11.39 31.89
C SER A 52 14.96 -10.06 32.23
N SER A 53 15.38 -9.01 31.52
CA SER A 53 14.73 -7.71 31.52
C SER A 53 13.23 -7.98 31.55
N ARG A 54 12.54 -7.45 32.56
CA ARG A 54 11.08 -7.34 32.48
C ARG A 54 10.81 -6.62 31.16
N VAL A 55 10.45 -7.39 30.14
CA VAL A 55 9.92 -6.82 28.92
C VAL A 55 8.70 -6.08 29.44
N PRO A 56 8.65 -4.73 29.35
CA PRO A 56 7.42 -4.03 29.70
C PRO A 56 6.30 -4.73 28.93
N ASP A 57 5.13 -4.85 29.52
CA ASP A 57 3.99 -5.42 28.84
C ASP A 57 3.68 -4.48 27.66
N ILE A 58 4.31 -4.75 26.51
CA ILE A 58 4.21 -3.91 25.33
C ILE A 58 2.81 -4.20 24.81
N ASN A 59 1.88 -3.33 25.18
CA ASN A 59 0.55 -3.27 24.67
C ASN A 59 0.60 -3.27 23.13
N GLU A 60 0.24 -4.41 22.53
CA GLU A 60 0.21 -4.59 21.07
C GLU A 60 -0.68 -3.55 20.39
N ASN A 61 -1.79 -3.16 21.04
CA ASN A 61 -2.66 -2.09 20.55
C ASN A 61 -1.95 -0.73 20.56
N SER A 62 -1.08 -0.44 21.55
CA SER A 62 -0.31 0.80 21.58
C SER A 62 0.70 0.88 20.44
N ILE A 63 1.35 -0.22 20.09
CA ILE A 63 2.25 -0.24 18.92
C ILE A 63 1.44 -0.01 17.65
N ARG A 64 0.30 -0.71 17.51
CA ARG A 64 -0.56 -0.59 16.34
C ARG A 64 -1.10 0.83 16.16
N GLU A 65 -1.57 1.44 17.23
CA GLU A 65 -2.10 2.82 17.22
C GLU A 65 -1.00 3.84 16.88
N GLU A 66 0.21 3.70 17.42
CA GLU A 66 1.33 4.59 17.06
C GLU A 66 1.67 4.49 15.58
N LEU A 67 1.72 3.26 15.07
CA LEU A 67 2.00 3.01 13.66
C LEU A 67 0.93 3.61 12.75
N GLU A 68 -0.35 3.44 13.11
CA GLU A 68 -1.48 4.00 12.37
C GLU A 68 -1.44 5.54 12.37
N ARG A 69 -1.18 6.16 13.52
CA ARG A 69 -0.99 7.62 13.61
C ARG A 69 0.15 8.11 12.74
N GLN A 70 1.27 7.38 12.70
CA GLN A 70 2.42 7.75 11.89
C GLN A 70 2.09 7.75 10.40
N TYR A 71 1.41 6.70 9.91
CA TYR A 71 0.98 6.63 8.51
C TYR A 71 -0.04 7.71 8.18
N GLN A 72 -1.00 7.95 9.07
CA GLN A 72 -2.00 9.00 8.87
C GLN A 72 -1.35 10.39 8.77
N SER A 73 -0.41 10.69 9.68
CA SER A 73 0.36 11.95 9.64
C SER A 73 1.13 12.12 8.34
N GLN A 74 1.80 11.07 7.85
CA GLN A 74 2.54 11.14 6.58
C GLN A 74 1.62 11.40 5.38
N ILE A 75 0.44 10.79 5.37
CA ILE A 75 -0.57 11.00 4.32
C ILE A 75 -1.08 12.44 4.37
N ASP A 76 -1.39 12.94 5.57
CA ASP A 76 -1.91 14.30 5.75
C ASP A 76 -0.87 15.36 5.38
N ASP A 77 0.40 15.15 5.75
CA ASP A 77 1.51 16.02 5.35
C ASP A 77 1.69 16.07 3.84
N LEU A 78 1.65 14.90 3.18
CA LEU A 78 1.79 14.81 1.73
C LEU A 78 0.62 15.48 1.01
N LYS A 79 -0.61 15.26 1.51
CA LYS A 79 -1.83 15.88 0.99
C LYS A 79 -1.76 17.40 1.11
N SER A 80 -1.42 17.91 2.30
CA SER A 80 -1.26 19.34 2.57
C SER A 80 -0.21 19.99 1.66
N HIS A 81 0.93 19.32 1.46
CA HIS A 81 1.98 19.80 0.56
C HIS A 81 1.47 19.98 -0.89
N TYR A 82 0.71 19.02 -1.41
CA TYR A 82 0.17 19.12 -2.77
C TYR A 82 -1.01 20.10 -2.88
N GLU A 83 -1.86 20.18 -1.87
CA GLU A 83 -2.93 21.18 -1.80
C GLU A 83 -2.36 22.61 -1.80
N SER A 84 -1.31 22.85 -1.01
CA SER A 84 -0.61 24.15 -1.01
C SER A 84 -0.03 24.47 -2.38
N LYS A 85 0.66 23.51 -3.03
CA LYS A 85 1.26 23.71 -4.34
C LYS A 85 0.21 23.99 -5.43
N LEU A 86 -0.96 23.35 -5.32
CA LEU A 86 -2.08 23.58 -6.23
C LEU A 86 -2.67 24.98 -6.01
N GLY A 87 -2.85 25.39 -4.75
CA GLY A 87 -3.31 26.72 -4.38
C GLY A 87 -2.39 27.83 -4.90
N ASP A 88 -1.08 27.68 -4.73
CA ASP A 88 -0.08 28.63 -5.25
C ASP A 88 -0.15 28.78 -6.78
N LEU A 89 -0.34 27.66 -7.49
CA LEU A 89 -0.42 27.67 -8.95
C LEU A 89 -1.74 28.31 -9.42
N GLN A 90 -2.84 28.02 -8.74
CA GLN A 90 -4.14 28.63 -9.00
C GLN A 90 -4.09 30.15 -8.79
N SER A 91 -3.50 30.62 -7.67
CA SER A 91 -3.33 32.06 -7.42
C SER A 91 -2.55 32.74 -8.53
N LYS A 92 -1.44 32.13 -8.99
CA LYS A 92 -0.65 32.67 -10.12
C LYS A 92 -1.45 32.76 -11.42
N TYR A 93 -2.33 31.79 -11.67
CA TYR A 93 -3.20 31.82 -12.84
C TYR A 93 -4.23 32.95 -12.76
N GLU A 94 -4.86 33.13 -11.59
CA GLU A 94 -5.83 34.21 -11.37
C GLU A 94 -5.19 35.60 -11.46
N ASP A 95 -3.98 35.76 -10.92
CA ASP A 95 -3.22 37.02 -11.00
C ASP A 95 -2.91 37.37 -12.46
N LEU A 96 -2.43 36.38 -13.24
CA LEU A 96 -2.13 36.58 -14.66
C LEU A 96 -3.39 36.87 -15.48
N SER A 97 -4.48 36.14 -15.22
CA SER A 97 -5.78 36.35 -15.86
C SER A 97 -6.31 37.76 -15.60
N SER A 98 -6.18 38.23 -14.35
CA SER A 98 -6.57 39.58 -13.95
C SER A 98 -5.72 40.64 -14.64
N GLN A 99 -4.41 40.41 -14.74
CA GLN A 99 -3.50 41.32 -15.45
C GLN A 99 -3.85 41.43 -16.94
N ILE A 100 -4.15 40.31 -17.59
CA ILE A 100 -4.57 40.28 -19.00
C ILE A 100 -5.89 41.03 -19.19
N HIS A 101 -6.88 40.81 -18.31
CA HIS A 101 -8.15 41.55 -18.36
C HIS A 101 -7.94 43.06 -18.20
N LEU A 102 -7.08 43.47 -17.28
CA LEU A 102 -6.74 44.87 -17.05
C LEU A 102 -6.08 45.49 -18.30
N MET A 103 -5.11 44.80 -18.90
CA MET A 103 -4.47 45.24 -20.14
C MET A 103 -5.46 45.33 -21.30
N LYS A 104 -6.36 44.35 -21.44
CA LYS A 104 -7.40 44.35 -22.49
C LYS A 104 -8.31 45.58 -22.38
N ALA A 105 -8.70 45.97 -21.15
CA ALA A 105 -9.52 47.14 -20.89
C ALA A 105 -8.78 48.47 -21.15
N HIS A 106 -7.50 48.58 -20.76
CA HIS A 106 -6.74 49.83 -20.90
C HIS A 106 -6.21 50.07 -22.32
N VAL A 107 -5.88 49.01 -23.06
CA VAL A 107 -5.29 49.11 -24.41
C VAL A 107 -6.36 49.11 -25.51
N GLY A 108 -7.62 48.82 -25.19
CA GLY A 108 -8.71 48.84 -26.16
C GLY A 108 -8.61 47.71 -27.20
N PHE A 109 -8.16 46.51 -26.79
CA PHE A 109 -8.32 45.32 -27.61
C PHE A 109 -9.78 44.86 -27.57
N GLN A 110 -10.63 45.54 -28.34
CA GLN A 110 -11.91 44.98 -28.75
C GLN A 110 -11.62 43.87 -29.77
N ALA A 111 -11.60 42.62 -29.32
CA ALA A 111 -11.93 41.52 -30.21
C ALA A 111 -13.44 41.65 -30.48
N ASN A 112 -13.80 42.46 -31.48
CA ASN A 112 -15.13 42.34 -32.08
C ASN A 112 -15.24 40.88 -32.57
N PRO A 113 -16.23 40.09 -32.13
CA PRO A 113 -16.73 39.09 -33.04
C PRO A 113 -17.33 39.88 -34.21
N THR A 114 -16.64 39.91 -35.34
CA THR A 114 -17.24 40.35 -36.60
C THR A 114 -18.33 39.34 -36.95
N GLU A 115 -19.49 39.50 -36.32
CA GLU A 115 -20.76 39.09 -36.87
C GLU A 115 -21.23 40.29 -37.68
N SER A 116 -20.73 40.39 -38.92
CA SER A 116 -21.35 41.24 -39.95
C SER A 116 -22.72 40.63 -40.27
N GLY A 117 -23.70 40.96 -39.43
CA GLY A 117 -25.12 40.67 -39.61
C GLY A 117 -25.87 41.98 -39.77
N SER A 118 -25.65 42.69 -40.88
CA SER A 118 -26.60 43.68 -41.37
C SER A 118 -27.35 43.03 -42.53
N GLU A 119 -28.44 42.34 -42.19
CA GLU A 119 -29.44 41.89 -43.16
C GLU A 119 -30.00 43.10 -43.89
N GLN A 120 -29.63 43.27 -45.15
CA GLN A 120 -30.36 44.11 -46.09
C GLN A 120 -30.59 43.30 -47.37
N ILE A 121 -31.82 42.81 -47.51
CA ILE A 121 -32.32 42.05 -48.67
C ILE A 121 -32.85 43.07 -49.69
N PRO A 122 -32.27 43.12 -50.91
CA PRO A 122 -33.09 42.95 -52.12
C PRO A 122 -32.26 42.32 -53.28
N ASP A 123 -32.76 41.65 -54.31
CA ASP A 123 -34.07 41.10 -54.70
C ASP A 123 -33.76 40.00 -55.75
N ALA A 124 -34.73 39.14 -56.03
CA ALA A 124 -34.63 38.00 -56.92
C ALA A 124 -34.34 38.38 -58.38
N SER A 125 -33.19 37.94 -58.93
CA SER A 125 -33.03 37.51 -60.35
C SER A 125 -31.55 37.34 -60.73
N SER A 126 -31.19 36.15 -61.21
CA SER A 126 -30.07 35.80 -62.13
C SER A 126 -29.42 34.48 -61.66
N LEU A 127 -30.04 33.31 -61.85
CA LEU A 127 -30.11 32.56 -63.09
C LEU A 127 -28.73 32.27 -63.72
N HIS A 128 -27.94 31.39 -63.09
CA HIS A 128 -27.16 30.42 -63.87
C HIS A 128 -26.74 29.20 -63.04
N GLN A 129 -27.57 28.16 -63.06
CA GLN A 129 -27.10 26.81 -62.78
C GLN A 129 -26.16 26.37 -63.90
N ARG A 130 -24.90 26.09 -63.57
CA ARG A 130 -24.08 25.10 -64.27
C ARG A 130 -23.57 24.14 -63.19
N ARG A 131 -24.29 23.05 -62.92
CA ARG A 131 -24.30 21.75 -63.64
C ARG A 131 -23.31 20.80 -62.96
N LEU A 132 -23.89 19.84 -62.22
CA LEU A 132 -23.51 18.41 -62.06
C LEU A 132 -22.08 18.14 -61.53
N SER A 133 -21.78 17.24 -60.60
CA SER A 133 -22.46 16.12 -59.96
C SER A 133 -21.39 15.34 -59.17
N VAL A 134 -21.83 14.34 -58.39
CA VAL A 134 -21.09 13.13 -57.97
C VAL A 134 -20.44 13.16 -56.58
N SER A 135 -21.15 12.46 -55.67
CA SER A 135 -20.68 11.35 -54.81
C SER A 135 -19.64 11.67 -53.74
N GLY A 136 -19.72 11.19 -52.51
CA GLY A 136 -20.56 10.18 -51.89
C GLY A 136 -19.89 9.79 -50.57
N GLU A 137 -20.71 9.55 -49.55
CA GLU A 137 -20.54 8.63 -48.42
C GLU A 137 -19.14 8.42 -47.77
N GLN A 138 -19.04 8.70 -46.47
CA GLN A 138 -18.73 7.71 -45.41
C GLN A 138 -18.85 8.40 -44.03
N GLN A 139 -19.81 8.04 -43.16
CA GLN A 139 -19.85 6.85 -42.27
C GLN A 139 -18.72 6.90 -41.22
N HIS A 140 -19.06 7.20 -39.96
CA HIS A 140 -19.38 6.27 -38.85
C HIS A 140 -18.24 6.34 -37.84
N GLN A 141 -18.47 6.89 -36.65
CA GLN A 141 -19.09 6.27 -35.47
C GLN A 141 -17.99 5.66 -34.58
N PHE A 142 -17.85 6.30 -33.42
CA PHE A 142 -17.05 5.90 -32.27
C PHE A 142 -17.48 4.54 -31.72
N ASP A 143 -16.49 3.76 -31.27
CA ASP A 143 -16.67 2.74 -30.23
C ASP A 143 -15.64 2.97 -29.12
N PRO A 144 -16.03 2.91 -27.83
CA PRO A 144 -15.11 2.86 -26.71
C PRO A 144 -14.91 1.43 -26.17
N GLU A 145 -13.78 1.29 -25.49
CA GLU A 145 -13.43 0.31 -24.44
C GLU A 145 -13.07 -1.13 -24.81
N ALA A 146 -11.78 -1.46 -24.59
CA ALA A 146 -11.32 -2.41 -23.58
C ALA A 146 -9.85 -2.13 -23.19
#